data_AF-A0A376KPD5-F1
#
_entry.id   AF-A0A376KPD5-F1
#
_cell.length_a   1.000
_cell.length_b   1.000
_cell.length_c   1.000
_cell.angle_alpha   90.00
_cell.angle_beta   90.00
_cell.angle_gamma   90.00
#
_symmetry.space_group_name_H-M   'P 1'
#
loop_
_entity.id
_entity.type
_entity.pdbx_description
1 polymer ?
#
loop_
_entity_poly.entity_id
_entity_poly.type
_entity_poly.pdbx_seq_one_letter_code
_entity_poly.pdbx_strand_id
1 'polypeptide(L)'
;MAILNANYIASRLQDAFPVLYTGRDGRVAHECILDIRPLKEETGISELDIAKRLIDYGFHAPTMSFPVAGTLMVEPTESESKVETGSLYRRDAGYPRRNRPG
;
A
#
# COMPACT_ATOMS: atom_id res chain seq x y z
N MET A 1 9.80 1.10 13.95
CA MET A 1 8.40 1.38 13.51
C MET A 1 8.13 0.97 12.06
N ALA A 2 9.15 1.00 11.19
CA ALA A 2 9.05 0.67 9.76
C ALA A 2 8.41 -0.70 9.44
N ILE A 3 8.84 -1.80 10.08
CA ILE A 3 8.31 -3.16 9.80
C ILE A 3 6.79 -3.25 10.04
N LEU A 4 6.29 -2.67 11.14
CA LEU A 4 4.86 -2.67 11.44
C LEU A 4 4.08 -1.88 10.40
N ASN A 5 4.58 -0.71 10.02
CA ASN A 5 3.95 0.15 9.02
C ASN A 5 3.96 -0.52 7.64
N ALA A 6 5.05 -1.18 7.25
CA ALA A 6 5.17 -1.89 5.97
C ALA A 6 4.17 -3.05 5.89
N ASN A 7 4.07 -3.87 6.94
CA ASN A 7 3.09 -4.96 7.02
C ASN A 7 1.65 -4.44 7.07
N TYR A 8 1.40 -3.32 7.75
CA TYR A 8 0.09 -2.68 7.76
C TYR A 8 -0.32 -2.23 6.35
N ILE A 9 0.54 -1.50 5.64
CA ILE A 9 0.30 -1.05 4.26
C ILE A 9 0.08 -2.26 3.35
N ALA A 10 0.96 -3.26 3.40
CA ALA A 10 0.83 -4.48 2.61
C ALA A 10 -0.53 -5.17 2.84
N SER A 11 -0.95 -5.33 4.11
CA SER A 11 -2.23 -5.98 4.43
C SER A 11 -3.47 -5.20 3.96
N ARG A 12 -3.37 -3.87 3.84
CA ARG A 12 -4.46 -3.00 3.37
C ARG A 12 -4.55 -2.94 1.86
N LEU A 13 -3.41 -3.09 1.18
CA LEU A 13 -3.29 -2.99 -0.26
C LEU A 13 -3.37 -4.34 -0.97
N GLN A 14 -3.16 -5.47 -0.27
CA GLN A 14 -3.10 -6.82 -0.87
C GLN A 14 -4.29 -7.19 -1.77
N ASP A 15 -5.50 -6.69 -1.47
CA ASP A 15 -6.71 -6.99 -2.25
C ASP A 15 -6.73 -6.25 -3.60
N ALA A 16 -6.03 -5.11 -3.70
CA ALA A 16 -5.95 -4.28 -4.91
C ALA A 16 -4.59 -4.44 -5.63
N PHE A 17 -3.53 -4.74 -4.89
CA PHE A 17 -2.17 -4.80 -5.35
C PHE A 17 -1.47 -6.02 -4.71
N PRO A 18 -1.31 -7.13 -5.44
CA PRO A 18 -0.60 -8.29 -4.94
C PRO A 18 0.82 -7.92 -4.47
N VAL A 19 1.21 -8.42 -3.31
CA VAL A 19 2.58 -8.26 -2.80
C VAL A 19 3.48 -9.29 -3.47
N LEU A 20 4.50 -8.84 -4.20
CA LEU A 20 5.32 -9.69 -5.06
C LEU A 20 6.22 -10.65 -4.26
N TYR A 21 6.75 -10.19 -3.13
CA TYR A 21 7.61 -10.99 -2.26
C TYR A 21 7.12 -10.90 -0.81
N THR A 22 6.88 -12.07 -0.22
CA THR A 22 6.56 -12.20 1.20
C THR A 22 7.47 -13.23 1.86
N GLY A 23 7.81 -13.01 3.12
CA GLY A 23 8.55 -13.94 3.95
C GLY A 23 7.64 -15.00 4.59
N ARG A 24 8.14 -15.68 5.62
CA ARG A 24 7.33 -16.62 6.42
C ARG A 24 6.07 -15.91 6.97
N ASP A 25 4.96 -16.65 6.96
CA ASP A 25 3.65 -16.20 7.41
C ASP A 25 3.05 -15.02 6.61
N GLY A 26 3.50 -14.80 5.37
CA GLY A 26 2.96 -13.73 4.51
C GLY A 26 3.39 -12.31 4.91
N ARG A 27 4.42 -12.19 5.76
CA ARG A 27 4.90 -10.90 6.25
C ARG A 27 6.01 -10.32 5.39
N VAL A 28 6.07 -9.00 5.32
CA VAL A 28 7.13 -8.23 4.67
C VAL A 28 8.13 -7.70 5.70
N ALA A 29 9.30 -7.25 5.26
CA ALA A 29 10.32 -6.70 6.15
C ALA A 29 9.99 -5.23 6.50
N HIS A 30 10.96 -4.33 6.37
CA HIS A 30 10.74 -2.88 6.53
C HIS A 30 10.23 -2.21 5.26
N GLU A 31 10.09 -2.97 4.17
CA GLU A 31 9.61 -2.54 2.86
C GLU A 31 8.71 -3.62 2.24
N CYS A 32 7.84 -3.24 1.31
CA CYS A 32 7.06 -4.17 0.49
C CYS A 32 7.08 -3.80 -0.99
N ILE A 33 6.99 -4.81 -1.87
CA ILE A 33 6.93 -4.62 -3.33
C ILE A 33 5.53 -4.98 -3.80
N LEU A 34 4.83 -4.01 -4.38
CA LEU A 34 3.49 -4.12 -4.92
C LEU A 34 3.57 -4.35 -6.44
N ASP A 35 2.92 -5.42 -6.90
CA ASP A 35 2.75 -5.69 -8.32
C ASP A 35 1.57 -4.90 -8.87
N ILE A 36 1.87 -3.88 -9.67
CA ILE A 36 0.86 -3.02 -10.28
C ILE A 36 0.68 -3.31 -11.77
N ARG A 37 1.40 -4.28 -12.34
CA ARG A 37 1.34 -4.60 -13.77
C ARG A 37 -0.07 -4.98 -14.21
N PRO A 38 -0.84 -5.80 -13.44
CA PRO A 38 -2.23 -6.08 -13.79
C PRO A 38 -3.10 -4.82 -13.81
N LEU A 39 -2.92 -3.93 -12.83
CA LEU A 39 -3.66 -2.66 -12.80
C LEU A 39 -3.33 -1.79 -14.02
N LYS A 40 -2.05 -1.72 -14.39
CA LYS A 40 -1.58 -0.95 -15.55
C LYS A 40 -2.17 -1.48 -16.85
N GLU A 41 -2.24 -2.80 -17.00
CA GLU A 41 -2.86 -3.45 -18.16
C GLU A 41 -4.38 -3.20 -18.24
N GLU A 42 -5.08 -3.25 -17.11
CA GLU A 42 -6.54 -3.10 -17.06
C GLU A 42 -7.01 -1.63 -17.17
N THR A 43 -6.26 -0.69 -16.59
CA THR A 43 -6.72 0.70 -16.39
C THR A 43 -5.84 1.75 -17.05
N GLY A 44 -4.62 1.40 -17.46
CA GLY A 44 -3.60 2.35 -17.93
C GLY A 44 -2.90 3.14 -16.82
N ILE A 45 -3.24 2.92 -15.54
CA ILE A 45 -2.60 3.59 -14.41
C ILE A 45 -1.15 3.11 -14.26
N SER A 46 -0.21 4.05 -14.26
CA SER A 46 1.23 3.76 -14.16
C SER A 46 1.76 3.85 -12.74
N GLU A 47 2.97 3.34 -12.52
CA GLU A 47 3.74 3.49 -11.28
C GLU A 47 3.85 4.97 -10.85
N LEU A 48 3.97 5.88 -11.81
CA LEU A 48 4.12 7.31 -11.58
C LEU A 48 2.84 7.93 -11.01
N ASP A 49 1.67 7.49 -11.48
CA ASP A 49 0.38 8.02 -11.04
C ASP A 49 0.12 7.65 -9.58
N ILE A 50 0.45 6.41 -9.20
CA ILE A 50 0.35 5.92 -7.83
C ILE A 50 1.38 6.62 -6.93
N ALA A 51 2.62 6.79 -7.39
CA ALA A 51 3.65 7.51 -6.64
C ALA A 51 3.26 8.96 -6.36
N LYS A 52 2.74 9.69 -7.36
CA LYS A 52 2.21 11.05 -7.18
C LYS A 52 1.07 11.06 -6.18
N ARG A 53 0.17 10.08 -6.26
CA ARG A 53 -0.96 10.01 -5.34
C ARG A 53 -0.53 9.77 -3.89
N LEU A 54 0.49 8.95 -3.67
CA LEU A 54 1.09 8.73 -2.35
C LEU A 54 1.72 10.02 -1.81
N ILE A 55 2.42 10.78 -2.65
CA ILE A 55 2.96 12.10 -2.30
C ILE A 55 1.85 13.09 -1.93
N ASP A 56 0.74 13.13 -2.68
CA ASP A 56 -0.42 13.98 -2.36
C ASP A 56 -1.03 13.63 -0.98
N TYR A 57 -0.87 12.39 -0.53
CA TYR A 57 -1.31 11.93 0.79
C TYR A 57 -0.28 12.14 1.90
N GLY A 58 0.87 12.77 1.61
CA GLY A 58 1.92 13.04 2.57
C GLY A 58 2.97 11.94 2.71
N PHE A 59 2.88 10.84 1.95
CA PHE A 59 3.88 9.78 2.00
C PHE A 59 5.11 10.12 1.18
N HIS A 60 6.28 9.67 1.67
CA HIS A 60 7.49 9.66 0.86
C HIS A 60 7.31 8.88 -0.45
N ALA A 61 7.94 9.39 -1.51
CA ALA A 61 7.86 8.78 -2.83
C ALA A 61 8.39 7.33 -2.77
N PRO A 62 7.63 6.34 -3.26
CA PRO A 62 8.10 4.96 -3.35
C PRO A 62 9.20 4.82 -4.41
N THR A 63 9.99 3.77 -4.30
CA THR A 63 10.93 3.38 -5.36
C THR A 63 10.15 2.71 -6.49
N MET A 64 10.27 3.24 -7.70
CA MET A 64 9.53 2.76 -8.88
C MET A 64 10.40 1.84 -9.73
N SER A 65 9.80 0.77 -10.27
CA SER A 65 10.42 -0.12 -11.26
C SER A 65 11.76 -0.73 -10.86
N PHE A 66 11.97 -0.89 -9.55
CA PHE A 66 13.11 -1.58 -8.96
C PHE A 66 12.64 -2.38 -7.73
N PRO A 67 13.17 -3.59 -7.49
CA PRO A 67 14.12 -4.34 -8.33
C PRO A 67 13.47 -4.94 -9.61
N VAL A 68 12.15 -4.86 -9.74
CA VAL A 68 11.39 -5.40 -10.88
C VAL A 68 10.73 -4.26 -11.65
N ALA A 69 10.83 -4.28 -12.98
CA ALA A 69 10.19 -3.27 -13.82
C ALA A 69 8.65 -3.34 -13.70
N GLY A 70 8.00 -2.18 -13.55
CA GLY A 70 6.55 -2.09 -13.41
C GLY A 70 6.02 -2.43 -12.02
N THR A 71 6.87 -2.42 -10.98
CA THR A 71 6.45 -2.59 -9.58
C THR A 71 6.69 -1.33 -8.76
N LEU A 72 6.06 -1.24 -7.59
CA LEU A 72 6.29 -0.17 -6.61
C LEU A 72 6.84 -0.75 -5.32
N MET A 73 8.00 -0.24 -4.88
CA MET A 73 8.60 -0.59 -3.61
C MET A 73 8.34 0.52 -2.59
N VAL A 74 7.59 0.19 -1.55
CA VAL A 74 7.16 1.10 -0.49
C VAL A 74 7.95 0.81 0.77
N GLU A 75 8.72 1.80 1.22
CA GLU A 75 9.49 1.75 2.48
C GLU A 75 8.96 2.83 3.44
N PRO A 76 8.03 2.50 4.34
CA PRO A 76 7.58 3.44 5.35
C PRO A 76 8.70 3.63 6.38
N THR A 77 9.38 4.77 6.31
CA THR A 77 10.44 5.08 7.28
C THR A 77 9.86 5.16 8.70
N GLU A 78 10.71 4.94 9.69
CA GLU A 78 10.34 4.93 11.11
C GLU A 78 9.90 6.29 11.67
N SER A 79 10.07 7.36 10.89
CA SER A 79 9.70 8.74 11.20
C SER A 79 8.22 9.07 10.91
N GLU A 80 7.51 8.20 10.18
CA GLU A 80 6.08 8.33 9.90
C GLU A 80 5.27 7.90 11.15
N SER A 81 4.75 8.87 11.90
CA SER A 81 4.05 8.62 13.16
C SER A 81 2.68 7.94 12.94
N LYS A 82 2.30 7.01 13.84
CA LYS A 82 0.99 6.30 13.84
C LYS A 82 -0.24 7.21 13.69
N VAL A 83 -0.12 8.50 13.99
CA VAL A 83 -1.20 9.49 13.94
C VAL A 83 -1.64 9.76 12.51
N GLU A 84 -0.73 9.74 11.54
CA GLU A 84 -1.05 9.99 10.13
C GLU A 84 -1.79 8.80 9.49
N THR A 85 -1.37 7.58 9.82
CA THR A 85 -2.04 6.34 9.38
C THR A 85 -3.45 6.16 9.98
N GLY A 86 -3.67 6.63 11.22
CA GLY A 86 -4.94 6.44 11.95
C GLY A 86 -6.00 7.52 11.71
N SER A 87 -5.61 8.75 11.37
CA SER A 87 -6.56 9.88 11.26
C SER A 87 -7.33 9.90 9.93
N LEU A 88 -6.76 9.33 8.85
CA LEU A 88 -7.44 9.29 7.55
C LEU A 88 -8.67 8.36 7.51
N TYR A 89 -8.67 7.24 8.24
CA TYR A 89 -9.76 6.27 8.15
C TYR A 89 -10.96 6.53 9.08
N ARG A 90 -10.89 7.55 9.97
CA ARG A 90 -12.06 7.94 10.75
C ARG A 90 -13.07 8.79 9.96
N ARG A 91 -12.70 9.31 8.78
CA ARG A 91 -13.62 10.06 7.91
C ARG A 91 -14.52 9.16 7.04
N ASP A 92 -14.19 7.90 6.86
CA ASP A 92 -14.96 6.97 6.01
C ASP A 92 -15.84 5.98 6.79
N ALA A 93 -15.90 6.08 8.13
CA ALA A 93 -16.74 5.23 8.98
C ALA A 93 -18.24 5.64 8.98
N GLY A 94 -18.69 6.39 7.96
CA GLY A 94 -20.04 6.95 7.85
C GLY A 94 -21.04 6.15 7.01
N TYR A 95 -20.80 4.87 6.71
CA TYR A 95 -21.77 4.04 5.96
C TYR A 95 -22.21 2.81 6.78
N PRO A 96 -23.50 2.68 7.12
CA PRO A 96 -23.99 1.55 7.90
C PRO A 96 -23.95 0.27 7.06
N ARG A 97 -23.28 -0.78 7.59
CA ARG A 97 -23.33 -2.13 7.02
C ARG A 97 -24.75 -2.67 7.11
N ARG A 98 -25.45 -2.78 5.98
CA ARG A 98 -26.68 -3.58 5.87
C ARG A 98 -26.35 -5.07 5.93
N ASN A 99 -27.20 -5.79 6.68
CA ASN A 99 -27.27 -7.24 6.91
C ASN A 99 -26.81 -8.17 5.77
N ARG A 100 -26.14 -9.28 6.14
CA ARG A 100 -26.19 -10.55 5.40
C ARG A 100 -26.98 -11.59 6.21
N PRO A 101 -27.96 -12.30 5.62
CA PRO A 101 -28.46 -13.56 6.15
C PRO A 101 -27.71 -14.75 5.50
N GLY A 102 -27.62 -15.87 6.24
CA GLY A 102 -27.03 -17.14 5.81
C GLY A 102 -26.49 -17.91 7.00
#